data_AF-A0A8S0WSD5-F1
#
_entry.id   AF-A0A8S0WSD5-F1
#
_cell.length_a   1.000
_cell.length_b   1.000
_cell.length_c   1.000
_cell.angle_alpha   90.00
_cell.angle_beta   90.00
_cell.angle_gamma   90.00
#
_symmetry.space_group_name_H-M   'P 1'
#
loop_
_entity.id
_entity.type
_entity.pdbx_description
1 polymer ?
#
loop_
_entity_poly.entity_id
_entity_poly.type
_entity_poly.pdbx_seq_one_letter_code
_entity_poly.pdbx_strand_id
1 'polypeptide(L)'
;MKFKDLAENYLINPFLGAITSVVGVMIGVIGSLYPETIKQTFLKFCLEYKCVLSIDTLISASFWFCVFGFGLLFWGVQWAQMKRTNSATQDITKQSDELEELVTRLLTLPPEGFLEKFQELYRSAFVISQSALLKEDATKKEIAHCVRYVMGILAALVKSFDGDPQNIGYHANIMIYKDKNIILDNPIEKKRIEGILKFTDGFSNIENYLGILELIPEFSTTSESKDFQVDNSINSIGLPIPVISEVRIGNQPKHKVLPGAPWSFVHKIYASFHSMDEFLKWCNERCDFSGSVKNDLKEYFTNGDGKDIKSFISYPLLPLSNKEKSDQPAIGVLNIHRNREGILTGRGKSKEMNNLGLKLFTPISDPFRILLVLLLQKYSSAN
;
A
#
# COMPACT_ATOMS: atom_id res chain seq x y z
N MET A 1 -9.29 -10.68 -45.51
CA MET A 1 -10.42 -11.24 -44.74
C MET A 1 -10.33 -12.75 -44.86
N LYS A 2 -10.08 -13.48 -43.76
CA LYS A 2 -9.81 -14.92 -43.83
C LYS A 2 -11.14 -15.64 -44.01
N PHE A 3 -11.19 -16.74 -44.78
CA PHE A 3 -12.40 -17.53 -45.04
C PHE A 3 -13.21 -17.85 -43.77
N LYS A 4 -12.50 -18.00 -42.64
CA LYS A 4 -13.04 -18.16 -41.29
C LYS A 4 -13.98 -17.03 -40.86
N ASP A 5 -13.64 -15.78 -41.17
CA ASP A 5 -14.40 -14.59 -40.76
C ASP A 5 -15.72 -14.46 -41.55
N LEU A 6 -15.71 -14.90 -42.82
CA LEU A 6 -16.90 -14.95 -43.67
C LEU A 6 -17.88 -16.03 -43.22
N ALA A 7 -17.38 -17.24 -42.92
CA ALA A 7 -18.19 -18.33 -42.39
C ALA A 7 -18.83 -17.97 -41.05
N GLU A 8 -18.07 -17.31 -40.18
CA GLU A 8 -18.56 -16.82 -38.89
C GLU A 8 -19.65 -15.74 -39.06
N ASN A 9 -19.44 -14.75 -39.93
CA ASN A 9 -20.47 -13.72 -40.19
C ASN A 9 -21.76 -14.32 -40.77
N TYR A 10 -21.66 -15.36 -41.59
CA TYR A 10 -22.83 -16.04 -42.15
C TYR A 10 -23.59 -16.86 -41.09
N LEU A 11 -22.87 -17.61 -40.25
CA LEU A 11 -23.46 -18.44 -39.20
C LEU A 11 -24.13 -17.63 -38.08
N ILE A 12 -23.75 -16.36 -37.91
CA ILE A 12 -24.31 -15.49 -36.88
C ILE A 12 -25.51 -14.68 -37.38
N ASN A 13 -25.93 -14.88 -38.62
CA ASN A 13 -27.13 -14.24 -39.11
C ASN A 13 -28.36 -14.75 -38.31
N PRO A 14 -29.13 -13.88 -37.64
CA PRO A 14 -30.31 -14.29 -36.87
C PRO A 14 -31.33 -15.05 -37.71
N PHE A 15 -31.36 -14.81 -39.03
CA PHE A 15 -32.20 -15.52 -39.97
C PHE A 15 -31.84 -17.01 -40.08
N LEU A 16 -30.55 -17.34 -40.04
CA LEU A 16 -30.09 -18.73 -40.07
C LEU A 16 -30.47 -19.48 -38.79
N GLY A 17 -30.39 -18.80 -37.63
CA GLY A 17 -30.89 -19.33 -36.37
C GLY A 17 -32.39 -19.65 -36.43
N ALA A 18 -33.19 -18.71 -36.95
CA ALA A 18 -34.63 -18.90 -37.13
C ALA A 18 -34.97 -20.06 -38.08
N ILE A 19 -34.29 -20.15 -39.23
CA ILE A 19 -34.46 -21.28 -40.18
C ILE A 19 -34.10 -22.60 -39.50
N THR A 20 -32.98 -22.64 -38.78
CA THR A 20 -32.53 -23.85 -38.07
C THR A 20 -33.58 -24.31 -37.07
N SER A 21 -34.17 -23.39 -36.29
CA SER A 21 -35.27 -23.69 -35.37
C SER A 21 -36.51 -24.25 -36.08
N VAL A 22 -36.94 -23.64 -37.19
CA VAL A 22 -38.10 -24.12 -37.97
C VAL A 22 -37.85 -25.51 -38.54
N VAL A 23 -36.67 -25.75 -39.12
CA VAL A 23 -36.26 -27.07 -39.62
C VAL A 23 -36.24 -28.10 -38.50
N GLY A 24 -35.73 -27.74 -37.31
CA GLY A 24 -35.75 -28.60 -36.13
C GLY A 24 -37.17 -29.00 -35.70
N VAL A 25 -38.10 -28.04 -35.69
CA VAL A 25 -39.52 -28.30 -35.38
C VAL A 25 -40.15 -29.22 -36.42
N MET A 26 -39.93 -28.97 -37.72
CA MET A 26 -40.43 -29.82 -38.80
C MET A 26 -39.90 -31.25 -38.72
N ILE A 27 -38.60 -31.42 -38.46
CA ILE A 27 -37.98 -32.73 -38.21
C ILE A 27 -38.67 -33.42 -37.03
N GLY A 28 -38.91 -32.70 -35.93
CA GLY A 28 -39.64 -33.25 -34.78
C GLY A 28 -41.05 -33.75 -35.12
N VAL A 29 -41.81 -32.98 -35.92
CA VAL A 29 -43.16 -33.36 -36.38
C VAL A 29 -43.10 -34.61 -37.27
N ILE A 30 -42.20 -34.65 -38.26
CA ILE A 30 -42.04 -35.81 -39.15
C ILE A 30 -41.61 -37.05 -38.36
N GLY A 31 -40.69 -36.89 -37.41
CA GLY A 31 -40.24 -37.96 -36.51
C GLY A 31 -41.38 -38.54 -35.67
N SER A 32 -42.33 -37.69 -35.26
CA SER A 32 -43.52 -38.11 -34.52
C SER A 32 -44.56 -38.84 -35.38
N LEU A 33 -44.67 -38.51 -36.67
CA LEU A 33 -45.65 -39.11 -37.57
C LEU A 33 -45.21 -40.50 -38.08
N TYR A 34 -43.90 -40.75 -38.19
CA TYR A 34 -43.35 -41.98 -38.79
C TYR A 34 -42.30 -42.70 -37.91
N PRO A 35 -42.57 -42.96 -36.63
CA PRO A 35 -41.56 -43.48 -35.70
C PRO A 35 -41.02 -44.87 -36.09
N GLU A 36 -41.91 -45.79 -36.50
CA GLU A 36 -41.53 -47.17 -36.84
C GLU A 36 -40.70 -47.25 -38.12
N THR A 37 -41.08 -46.48 -39.15
CA THR A 37 -40.39 -46.44 -40.45
C THR A 37 -38.96 -45.90 -40.33
N ILE A 38 -38.78 -44.83 -39.55
CA ILE A 38 -37.47 -44.21 -39.32
C ILE A 38 -36.53 -45.17 -38.57
N LYS A 39 -37.06 -45.87 -37.56
CA LYS A 39 -36.31 -46.79 -36.70
C LYS A 39 -35.81 -48.01 -37.47
N GLN A 40 -36.67 -48.60 -38.30
CA GLN A 40 -36.31 -49.74 -39.15
C GLN A 40 -35.28 -49.36 -40.23
N THR A 41 -35.38 -48.16 -40.79
CA THR A 41 -34.44 -47.71 -41.84
C THR A 41 -33.06 -47.45 -41.27
N PHE A 42 -32.94 -46.89 -40.06
CA PHE A 42 -31.64 -46.71 -39.41
C PHE A 42 -30.92 -48.04 -39.20
N LEU A 43 -31.65 -49.05 -38.70
CA LEU A 43 -31.09 -50.37 -38.41
C LEU A 43 -30.64 -51.08 -39.70
N LYS A 44 -31.43 -50.98 -40.78
CA LYS A 44 -31.07 -51.51 -42.10
C LYS A 44 -29.89 -50.78 -42.73
N PHE A 45 -29.83 -49.45 -42.64
CA PHE A 45 -28.72 -48.66 -43.19
C PHE A 45 -27.38 -49.00 -42.51
N CYS A 46 -27.38 -49.26 -41.20
CA CYS A 46 -26.17 -49.63 -40.47
C CYS A 46 -25.76 -51.11 -40.64
N LEU A 47 -26.69 -52.03 -40.93
CA LEU A 47 -26.44 -53.48 -40.85
C LEU A 47 -26.54 -54.23 -42.19
N GLU A 48 -27.30 -53.75 -43.17
CA GLU A 48 -27.53 -54.47 -44.44
C GLU A 48 -27.15 -53.63 -45.67
N TYR A 49 -26.17 -54.11 -46.44
CA TYR A 49 -25.64 -53.42 -47.63
C TYR A 49 -26.53 -53.49 -48.89
N LYS A 50 -27.69 -54.14 -48.84
CA LYS A 50 -28.59 -54.32 -49.99
C LYS A 50 -29.82 -53.42 -49.85
N CYS A 51 -29.70 -52.17 -50.31
CA CYS A 51 -30.77 -51.20 -50.29
C CYS A 51 -31.74 -51.42 -51.47
N VAL A 52 -32.91 -51.98 -51.22
CA VAL A 52 -34.03 -51.98 -52.18
C VAL A 52 -34.74 -50.63 -52.05
N LEU A 53 -34.80 -49.83 -53.13
CA LEU A 53 -35.46 -48.52 -53.13
C LEU A 53 -36.98 -48.67 -52.94
N SER A 54 -37.45 -48.57 -51.70
CA SER A 54 -38.86 -48.29 -51.38
C SER A 54 -39.06 -46.80 -51.07
N ILE A 55 -40.27 -46.29 -51.29
CA ILE A 55 -40.65 -44.90 -50.96
C ILE A 55 -40.39 -44.61 -49.48
N ASP A 56 -40.67 -45.57 -48.60
CA ASP A 56 -40.42 -45.49 -47.15
C ASP A 56 -38.93 -45.33 -46.80
N THR A 57 -38.05 -45.98 -47.58
CA THR A 57 -36.60 -45.86 -47.42
C THR A 57 -36.12 -44.47 -47.83
N LEU A 58 -36.72 -43.88 -48.87
CA LEU A 58 -36.40 -42.53 -49.34
C LEU A 58 -36.85 -41.45 -48.34
N ILE A 59 -38.05 -41.59 -47.77
CA ILE A 59 -38.55 -40.69 -46.71
C ILE A 59 -37.62 -40.75 -45.50
N SER A 60 -37.26 -41.94 -45.04
CA SER A 60 -36.41 -42.13 -43.88
C SER A 60 -34.97 -41.66 -44.11
N ALA A 61 -34.41 -41.88 -45.32
CA ALA A 61 -33.10 -41.36 -45.70
C ALA A 61 -33.10 -39.82 -45.73
N SER A 62 -34.16 -39.21 -46.27
CA SER A 62 -34.32 -37.75 -46.27
C SER A 62 -34.43 -37.19 -44.85
N PHE A 63 -35.14 -37.87 -43.94
CA PHE A 63 -35.23 -37.51 -42.54
C PHE A 63 -33.86 -37.50 -41.86
N TRP A 64 -33.07 -38.58 -42.00
CA TRP A 64 -31.75 -38.66 -41.39
C TRP A 64 -30.77 -37.64 -41.98
N PHE A 65 -30.86 -37.36 -43.27
CA PHE A 65 -30.08 -36.29 -43.90
C PHE A 65 -30.47 -34.91 -43.34
N CYS A 66 -31.76 -34.64 -43.13
CA CYS A 66 -32.25 -33.43 -42.49
C CYS A 66 -31.81 -33.32 -41.03
N VAL A 67 -31.86 -34.40 -40.25
CA VAL A 67 -31.35 -34.45 -38.87
C VAL A 67 -29.86 -34.14 -38.83
N PHE A 68 -29.08 -34.76 -39.71
CA PHE A 68 -27.64 -34.52 -39.79
C PHE A 68 -27.33 -33.08 -40.20
N GLY A 69 -28.00 -32.56 -41.23
CA GLY A 69 -27.88 -31.17 -41.66
C GLY A 69 -28.27 -30.17 -40.56
N PHE A 70 -29.36 -30.44 -39.82
CA PHE A 70 -29.77 -29.67 -38.66
C PHE A 70 -28.70 -29.71 -37.55
N GLY A 71 -28.14 -30.88 -37.25
CA GLY A 71 -27.07 -31.03 -36.26
C GLY A 71 -25.84 -30.19 -36.60
N LEU A 72 -25.42 -30.20 -37.86
CA LEU A 72 -24.31 -29.37 -38.35
C LEU A 72 -24.61 -27.87 -38.25
N LEU A 73 -25.81 -27.45 -38.66
CA LEU A 73 -26.23 -26.04 -38.57
C LEU A 73 -26.34 -25.58 -37.12
N PHE A 74 -26.97 -26.38 -36.25
CA PHE A 74 -27.13 -26.08 -34.83
C PHE A 74 -25.77 -25.98 -34.14
N TRP A 75 -24.86 -26.93 -34.40
CA TRP A 75 -23.50 -26.88 -33.86
C TRP A 75 -22.73 -25.65 -34.35
N GLY A 76 -22.84 -25.31 -35.63
CA GLY A 76 -22.24 -24.11 -36.21
C GLY A 76 -22.74 -22.82 -35.55
N VAL A 77 -24.06 -22.69 -35.34
CA VAL A 77 -24.68 -21.53 -34.67
C VAL A 77 -24.24 -21.45 -33.20
N GLN A 78 -24.27 -22.57 -32.46
CA GLN A 78 -23.85 -22.62 -31.06
C GLN A 78 -22.36 -22.26 -30.89
N TRP A 79 -21.51 -22.80 -31.75
CA TRP A 79 -20.08 -22.46 -31.75
C TRP A 79 -19.85 -20.97 -32.01
N ALA A 80 -20.56 -20.40 -32.99
CA ALA A 80 -20.42 -18.99 -33.33
C ALA A 80 -20.94 -18.07 -32.21
N GLN A 81 -22.03 -18.44 -31.54
CA GLN A 81 -22.56 -17.73 -30.37
C GLN A 81 -21.59 -17.81 -29.18
N MET A 82 -21.09 -19.00 -28.83
CA MET A 82 -20.14 -19.18 -27.74
C MET A 82 -18.86 -18.38 -27.96
N LYS A 83 -18.38 -18.33 -29.22
CA LYS A 83 -17.20 -17.54 -29.58
C LYS A 83 -17.43 -16.03 -29.43
N ARG A 84 -18.62 -15.51 -29.81
CA ARG A 84 -18.97 -14.11 -29.58
C ARG A 84 -19.08 -13.78 -28.11
N THR A 85 -19.73 -14.63 -27.31
CA THR A 85 -19.83 -14.43 -25.87
C THR A 85 -18.44 -14.41 -25.23
N ASN A 86 -17.55 -15.34 -25.62
CA ASN A 86 -16.17 -15.36 -25.13
C ASN A 86 -15.34 -14.15 -25.59
N SER A 87 -15.57 -13.64 -26.80
CA SER A 87 -14.89 -12.43 -27.27
C SER A 87 -15.40 -11.19 -26.54
N ALA A 88 -16.72 -11.09 -26.34
CA ALA A 88 -17.33 -10.01 -25.59
C ALA A 88 -16.92 -10.02 -24.10
N THR A 89 -16.82 -11.18 -23.46
CA THR A 89 -16.30 -11.27 -22.10
C THR A 89 -14.83 -10.91 -22.02
N GLN A 90 -14.01 -11.34 -22.98
CA GLN A 90 -12.61 -10.93 -23.07
C GLN A 90 -12.46 -9.42 -23.28
N ASP A 91 -13.29 -8.80 -24.12
CA ASP A 91 -13.26 -7.36 -24.35
C ASP A 91 -13.71 -6.59 -23.10
N ILE A 92 -14.70 -7.09 -22.36
CA ILE A 92 -15.10 -6.53 -21.05
C ILE A 92 -13.96 -6.67 -20.03
N THR A 93 -13.29 -7.83 -19.94
CA THR A 93 -12.13 -8.02 -19.06
C THR A 93 -11.02 -7.03 -19.43
N LYS A 94 -10.68 -6.88 -20.71
CA LYS A 94 -9.69 -5.91 -21.16
C LYS A 94 -10.06 -4.48 -20.81
N GLN A 95 -11.31 -4.08 -21.03
CA GLN A 95 -11.78 -2.73 -20.64
C GLN A 95 -11.72 -2.52 -19.13
N SER A 96 -11.98 -3.56 -18.33
CA SER A 96 -11.82 -3.52 -16.87
C SER A 96 -10.34 -3.35 -16.48
N ASP A 97 -9.44 -4.09 -17.12
CA ASP A 97 -8.00 -4.02 -16.87
C ASP A 97 -7.44 -2.65 -17.28
N GLU A 98 -7.86 -2.11 -18.43
CA GLU A 98 -7.50 -0.76 -18.89
C GLU A 98 -8.02 0.33 -17.96
N LEU A 99 -9.25 0.16 -17.43
CA LEU A 99 -9.81 1.07 -16.44
C LEU A 99 -9.04 0.99 -15.11
N GLU A 100 -8.66 -0.21 -14.67
CA GLU A 100 -7.83 -0.41 -13.48
C GLU A 100 -6.45 0.22 -13.66
N GLU A 101 -5.83 0.10 -14.84
CA GLU A 101 -4.57 0.75 -15.16
C GLU A 101 -4.70 2.28 -15.19
N LEU A 102 -5.75 2.82 -15.81
CA LEU A 102 -6.03 4.26 -15.83
C LEU A 102 -6.30 4.79 -14.42
N VAL A 103 -7.06 4.06 -13.61
CA VAL A 103 -7.32 4.37 -12.21
C VAL A 103 -6.01 4.33 -11.41
N THR A 104 -5.15 3.34 -11.65
CA THR A 104 -3.82 3.26 -11.03
C THR A 104 -2.95 4.45 -11.43
N ARG A 105 -2.89 4.81 -12.72
CA ARG A 105 -2.16 5.98 -13.22
C ARG A 105 -2.71 7.28 -12.65
N LEU A 106 -4.02 7.46 -12.60
CA LEU A 106 -4.65 8.62 -11.96
C LEU A 106 -4.35 8.70 -10.46
N LEU A 107 -4.25 7.55 -9.79
CA LEU A 107 -3.92 7.45 -8.37
C LEU A 107 -2.40 7.57 -8.10
N THR A 108 -1.56 7.58 -9.13
CA THR A 108 -0.12 7.94 -9.02
C THR A 108 0.17 9.42 -9.09
N LEU A 109 -0.80 10.23 -9.54
CA LEU A 109 -0.64 11.67 -9.54
C LEU A 109 -0.87 12.22 -8.12
N PRO A 110 -0.03 13.14 -7.64
CA PRO A 110 -0.32 13.83 -6.39
C PRO A 110 -1.65 14.61 -6.52
N PRO A 111 -2.31 14.96 -5.41
CA PRO A 111 -3.53 15.75 -5.44
C PRO A 111 -3.38 17.04 -6.27
N GLU A 112 -4.48 17.51 -6.86
CA GLU A 112 -4.51 18.78 -7.58
C GLU A 112 -3.97 19.93 -6.70
N GLY A 113 -3.11 20.78 -7.29
CA GLY A 113 -2.45 21.88 -6.58
C GLY A 113 -1.33 21.46 -5.61
N PHE A 114 -1.08 20.15 -5.40
CA PHE A 114 -0.03 19.70 -4.47
C PHE A 114 1.36 20.16 -4.89
N LEU A 115 1.70 20.10 -6.18
CA LEU A 115 3.04 20.46 -6.66
C LEU A 115 3.32 21.96 -6.54
N GLU A 116 2.32 22.80 -6.78
CA GLU A 116 2.42 24.25 -6.59
C GLU A 116 2.67 24.58 -5.12
N LYS A 117 1.87 23.97 -4.23
CA LYS A 117 2.05 24.10 -2.79
C LYS A 117 3.39 23.53 -2.31
N PHE A 118 3.85 22.42 -2.88
CA PHE A 118 5.17 21.86 -2.60
C PHE A 118 6.28 22.86 -2.94
N GLN A 119 6.22 23.47 -4.12
CA GLN A 119 7.22 24.45 -4.54
C GLN A 119 7.24 25.67 -3.61
N GLU A 120 6.08 26.19 -3.24
CA GLU A 120 5.94 27.31 -2.31
C GLU A 120 6.53 26.98 -0.93
N LEU A 121 6.10 25.85 -0.35
CA LEU A 121 6.55 25.44 0.98
C LEU A 121 8.04 25.07 0.99
N TYR A 122 8.54 24.41 -0.05
CA TYR A 122 9.97 24.10 -0.16
C TYR A 122 10.83 25.36 -0.22
N ARG A 123 10.41 26.37 -0.99
CA ARG A 123 11.12 27.66 -1.04
C ARG A 123 11.19 28.30 0.34
N SER A 124 10.08 28.30 1.09
CA SER A 124 10.03 28.84 2.45
C SER A 124 10.94 28.06 3.41
N ALA A 125 10.88 26.72 3.39
CA ALA A 125 11.75 25.85 4.18
C ALA A 125 13.24 26.08 3.86
N PHE A 126 13.58 26.25 2.58
CA PHE A 126 14.95 26.48 2.14
C PHE A 126 15.48 27.84 2.65
N VAL A 127 14.70 28.92 2.48
CA VAL A 127 15.09 30.27 2.91
C VAL A 127 15.31 30.32 4.43
N ILE A 128 14.38 29.78 5.21
CA ILE A 128 14.54 29.79 6.68
C ILE A 128 15.72 28.91 7.12
N SER A 129 15.91 27.74 6.50
CA SER A 129 17.05 26.86 6.83
C SER A 129 18.37 27.53 6.50
N GLN A 130 18.47 28.18 5.34
CA GLN A 130 19.66 28.91 4.92
C GLN A 130 20.03 30.03 5.92
N SER A 131 19.03 30.72 6.48
CA SER A 131 19.27 31.79 7.46
C SER A 131 19.99 31.30 8.72
N ALA A 132 19.66 30.09 9.21
CA ALA A 132 20.33 29.49 10.37
C ALA A 132 21.65 28.78 10.00
N LEU A 133 21.74 28.18 8.81
CA LEU A 133 22.93 27.46 8.37
C LEU A 133 24.10 28.39 8.03
N LEU A 134 23.84 29.54 7.42
CA LEU A 134 24.88 30.52 7.05
C LEU A 134 25.30 31.43 8.20
N LYS A 135 24.47 31.57 9.23
CA LYS A 135 24.78 32.40 10.40
C LYS A 135 25.76 31.65 11.32
N GLU A 136 26.96 32.20 11.50
CA GLU A 136 28.02 31.57 12.32
C GLU A 136 27.60 31.44 13.78
N ASP A 137 27.01 32.50 14.33
CA ASP A 137 26.56 32.67 15.72
C ASP A 137 25.07 32.32 15.93
N ALA A 138 24.50 31.48 15.06
CA ALA A 138 23.12 31.02 15.21
C ALA A 138 22.92 30.31 16.56
N THR A 139 21.98 30.81 17.37
CA THR A 139 21.68 30.23 18.68
C THR A 139 20.94 28.89 18.53
N LYS A 140 21.07 28.00 19.53
CA LYS A 140 20.28 26.75 19.59
C LYS A 140 18.77 26.99 19.43
N LYS A 141 18.25 28.09 19.99
CA LYS A 141 16.83 28.46 19.87
C LYS A 141 16.43 28.81 18.44
N GLU A 142 17.26 29.58 17.73
CA GLU A 142 17.04 29.93 16.31
C GLU A 142 17.08 28.70 15.42
N ILE A 143 18.07 27.82 15.63
CA ILE A 143 18.20 26.57 14.86
C ILE A 143 17.01 25.65 15.15
N ALA A 144 16.60 25.51 16.42
CA ALA A 144 15.43 24.72 16.79
C ALA A 144 14.14 25.24 16.17
N HIS A 145 13.98 26.56 16.07
CA HIS A 145 12.86 27.15 15.34
C HIS A 145 12.88 26.76 13.85
N CYS A 146 14.03 26.82 13.19
CA CYS A 146 14.17 26.41 11.80
C CYS A 146 13.86 24.91 11.61
N VAL A 147 14.33 24.05 12.52
CA VAL A 147 14.00 22.61 12.53
C VAL A 147 12.48 22.41 12.58
N ARG A 148 11.80 23.04 13.55
CA ARG A 148 10.35 22.95 13.67
C ARG A 148 9.64 23.46 12.43
N TYR A 149 10.11 24.57 11.84
CA TYR A 149 9.49 25.13 10.65
C TYR A 149 9.53 24.16 9.46
N VAL A 150 10.69 23.52 9.22
CA VAL A 150 10.84 22.50 8.16
C VAL A 150 9.96 21.28 8.46
N MET A 151 9.88 20.83 9.71
CA MET A 151 9.02 19.71 10.11
C MET A 151 7.53 20.03 9.95
N GLY A 152 7.12 21.24 10.32
CA GLY A 152 5.74 21.71 10.20
C GLY A 152 5.31 21.79 8.74
N ILE A 153 6.21 22.23 7.86
CA ILE A 153 6.03 22.14 6.42
C ILE A 153 5.85 20.70 5.95
N LEU A 154 6.69 19.77 6.41
CA LEU A 154 6.53 18.34 6.07
C LEU A 154 5.18 17.80 6.54
N ALA A 155 4.75 18.10 7.78
CA ALA A 155 3.43 17.70 8.27
C ALA A 155 2.30 18.30 7.42
N ALA A 156 2.41 19.58 7.03
CA ALA A 156 1.44 20.24 6.16
C ALA A 156 1.42 19.65 4.74
N LEU A 157 2.57 19.20 4.22
CA LEU A 157 2.67 18.50 2.95
C LEU A 157 2.04 17.11 3.01
N VAL A 158 2.29 16.34 4.07
CA VAL A 158 1.61 15.04 4.27
C VAL A 158 0.09 15.25 4.30
N LYS A 159 -0.40 16.21 5.10
CA LYS A 159 -1.83 16.58 5.14
C LYS A 159 -2.39 16.93 3.77
N SER A 160 -1.62 17.71 2.99
CA SER A 160 -2.01 18.10 1.64
C SER A 160 -2.02 16.91 0.67
N PHE A 161 -1.09 15.98 0.83
CA PHE A 161 -0.96 14.78 0.00
C PHE A 161 -2.12 13.79 0.28
N ASP A 162 -2.51 13.65 1.54
CA ASP A 162 -3.65 12.84 1.94
C ASP A 162 -5.00 13.49 1.51
N GLY A 163 -4.99 14.80 1.19
CA GLY A 163 -6.17 15.53 0.77
C GLY A 163 -7.16 15.77 1.91
N ASP A 164 -6.66 15.85 3.14
CA ASP A 164 -7.50 15.93 4.33
C ASP A 164 -7.99 17.34 4.67
N PRO A 165 -9.17 17.44 5.31
CA PRO A 165 -9.72 18.72 5.73
C PRO A 165 -8.88 19.37 6.84
N GLN A 166 -9.11 20.67 7.05
CA GLN A 166 -8.29 21.49 7.95
C GLN A 166 -8.36 21.08 9.42
N ASN A 167 -9.44 20.41 9.85
CA ASN A 167 -9.65 19.96 11.24
C ASN A 167 -8.91 18.67 11.61
N ILE A 168 -8.17 18.07 10.66
CA ILE A 168 -7.34 16.90 10.94
C ILE A 168 -5.95 17.35 11.37
N GLY A 169 -5.56 16.94 12.57
CA GLY A 169 -4.28 17.25 13.16
C GLY A 169 -3.18 16.35 12.60
N TYR A 170 -2.18 16.96 11.97
CA TYR A 170 -0.90 16.33 11.69
C TYR A 170 0.17 16.95 12.57
N HIS A 171 0.97 16.10 13.19
CA HIS A 171 2.00 16.45 14.14
C HIS A 171 3.32 15.85 13.67
N ALA A 172 4.41 16.55 13.94
CA ALA A 172 5.75 16.06 13.66
C ALA A 172 6.64 16.21 14.88
N ASN A 173 7.48 15.20 15.15
CA ASN A 173 8.53 15.28 16.16
C ASN A 173 9.81 14.62 15.63
N ILE A 174 10.96 15.03 16.17
CA ILE A 174 12.23 14.35 15.92
C ILE A 174 12.69 13.68 17.20
N MET A 175 13.07 12.41 17.08
CA MET A 175 13.83 11.71 18.11
C MET A 175 15.31 11.68 17.74
N ILE A 176 16.18 12.17 18.62
CA ILE A 176 17.63 12.20 18.41
C ILE A 176 18.27 10.98 19.05
N TYR A 177 19.22 10.36 18.33
CA TYR A 177 19.97 9.25 18.88
C TYR A 177 21.03 9.73 19.87
N LYS A 178 21.05 9.12 21.05
CA LYS A 178 22.10 9.31 22.05
C LYS A 178 22.81 7.99 22.29
N ASP A 179 24.11 8.01 22.07
CA ASP A 179 24.98 6.86 22.29
C ASP A 179 25.05 6.51 23.78
N LYS A 180 24.99 5.22 24.09
CA LYS A 180 25.07 4.72 25.46
C LYS A 180 26.30 5.24 26.19
N ASN A 181 27.48 5.31 25.55
CA ASN A 181 28.71 5.69 26.24
C ASN A 181 28.63 7.16 26.71
N ILE A 182 28.09 8.04 25.87
CA ILE A 182 27.87 9.46 26.20
C ILE A 182 26.92 9.60 27.40
N ILE A 183 25.88 8.77 27.47
CA ILE A 183 24.91 8.77 28.58
C ILE A 183 25.57 8.26 29.87
N LEU A 184 26.33 7.17 29.79
CA LEU A 184 26.99 6.55 30.94
C LEU A 184 28.09 7.44 31.55
N ASP A 185 28.77 8.23 30.73
CA ASP A 185 29.81 9.16 31.15
C ASP A 185 29.26 10.35 31.96
N ASN A 186 27.94 10.58 31.94
CA ASN A 186 27.27 11.66 32.67
C ASN A 186 26.16 11.11 33.60
N PRO A 187 26.43 10.94 34.92
CA PRO A 187 25.47 10.37 35.87
C PRO A 187 24.14 11.13 35.99
N ILE A 188 24.17 12.46 35.80
CA ILE A 188 22.95 13.29 35.84
C ILE A 188 22.10 12.98 34.62
N GLU A 189 22.72 12.90 33.45
CA GLU A 189 22.05 12.55 32.20
C GLU A 189 21.53 11.11 32.24
N LYS A 190 22.31 10.16 32.74
CA LYS A 190 21.86 8.77 32.95
C LYS A 190 20.55 8.72 33.73
N LYS A 191 20.51 9.36 34.91
CA LYS A 191 19.31 9.38 35.76
C LYS A 191 18.11 10.03 35.07
N ARG A 192 18.35 11.09 34.29
CA ARG A 192 17.29 11.77 33.51
C ARG A 192 16.73 10.84 32.43
N ILE A 193 17.61 10.18 31.68
CA ILE A 193 17.25 9.23 30.62
C ILE A 193 16.47 8.05 31.18
N GLU A 194 16.92 7.46 32.29
CA GLU A 194 16.20 6.35 32.95
C GLU A 194 14.78 6.75 33.37
N GLY A 195 14.55 8.03 33.71
CA GLY A 195 13.23 8.56 34.04
C GLY A 195 12.27 8.75 32.85
N ILE A 196 12.81 8.91 31.64
CA ILE A 196 11.99 9.08 30.41
C ILE A 196 11.95 7.81 29.54
N LEU A 197 12.74 6.80 29.88
CA LEU A 197 12.83 5.55 29.12
C LEU A 197 11.50 4.79 29.20
N LYS A 198 10.98 4.37 28.05
CA LYS A 198 9.72 3.63 27.94
C LYS A 198 9.94 2.26 27.27
N PHE A 199 9.01 1.35 27.53
CA PHE A 199 8.89 0.05 26.83
C PHE A 199 10.13 -0.85 26.98
N THR A 200 10.64 -1.01 28.20
CA THR A 200 11.80 -1.86 28.52
C THR A 200 11.39 -3.15 29.23
N ASP A 201 12.04 -4.26 28.93
CA ASP A 201 11.80 -5.54 29.61
C ASP A 201 12.48 -5.56 30.99
N GLY A 202 11.70 -5.35 32.06
CA GLY A 202 12.09 -5.59 33.45
C GLY A 202 12.77 -4.42 34.15
N PHE A 203 13.93 -3.96 33.64
CA PHE A 203 14.68 -2.86 34.26
C PHE A 203 15.04 -1.80 33.23
N SER A 204 14.74 -0.54 33.54
CA SER A 204 15.09 0.65 32.76
C SER A 204 16.60 0.96 32.82
N ASN A 205 17.47 -0.05 32.63
CA ASN A 205 18.92 0.14 32.63
C ASN A 205 19.44 0.33 31.20
N ILE A 206 19.99 1.51 30.94
CA ILE A 206 20.58 1.91 29.66
C ILE A 206 21.73 0.99 29.21
N GLU A 207 22.41 0.31 30.14
CA GLU A 207 23.58 -0.53 29.88
C GLU A 207 23.30 -1.69 28.91
N ASN A 208 22.06 -2.15 28.85
CA ASN A 208 21.59 -3.25 28.01
C ASN A 208 21.28 -2.86 26.55
N TYR A 209 21.42 -1.58 26.22
CA TYR A 209 21.06 -1.01 24.92
C TYR A 209 22.29 -0.44 24.21
N LEU A 210 22.22 -0.19 22.90
CA LEU A 210 23.26 0.56 22.16
C LEU A 210 23.18 2.05 22.47
N GLY A 211 21.98 2.52 22.79
CA GLY A 211 21.65 3.91 23.04
C GLY A 211 20.14 4.07 23.08
N ILE A 212 19.68 5.30 22.95
CA ILE A 212 18.26 5.62 22.91
C ILE A 212 17.94 6.58 21.77
N LEU A 213 16.69 6.58 21.36
CA LEU A 213 16.06 7.66 20.62
C LEU A 213 15.29 8.53 21.61
N GLU A 214 15.77 9.75 21.85
CA GLU A 214 15.12 10.71 22.73
C GLU A 214 14.26 11.68 21.92
N LEU A 215 12.97 11.75 22.25
CA LEU A 215 12.11 12.83 21.79
C LEU A 215 12.50 14.12 22.51
N ILE A 216 12.95 15.10 21.73
CA ILE A 216 13.26 16.46 22.18
C ILE A 216 12.02 17.34 21.94
N PRO A 217 11.29 17.79 22.97
CA PRO A 217 10.07 18.58 22.80
C PRO A 217 10.29 19.85 21.97
N GLU A 218 11.47 20.46 22.01
CA GLU A 218 11.80 21.62 21.19
C GLU A 218 11.81 21.31 19.68
N PHE A 219 11.88 20.04 19.30
CA PHE A 219 11.72 19.55 17.94
C PHE A 219 10.37 18.86 17.74
N SER A 220 9.31 19.41 18.32
CA SER A 220 7.93 19.04 18.02
C SER A 220 7.16 20.21 17.41
N THR A 221 6.18 19.91 16.55
CA THR A 221 5.26 20.91 16.02
C THR A 221 3.99 20.28 15.47
N THR A 222 2.99 21.12 15.18
CA THR A 222 1.72 20.72 14.58
C THR A 222 1.43 21.55 13.33
N SER A 223 0.81 20.93 12.33
CA SER A 223 0.34 21.59 11.11
C SER A 223 -0.74 22.64 11.33
N GLU A 224 -1.37 22.64 12.52
CA GLU A 224 -2.42 23.60 12.90
C GLU A 224 -1.86 24.84 13.60
N SER A 225 -0.64 24.76 14.13
CA SER A 225 0.00 25.88 14.81
C SER A 225 0.44 26.95 13.81
N LYS A 226 0.12 28.22 14.11
CA LYS A 226 0.68 29.36 13.38
C LYS A 226 2.21 29.36 13.57
N ASP A 227 2.96 29.52 12.49
CA ASP A 227 4.42 29.58 12.51
C ASP A 227 5.12 28.34 13.11
N PHE A 228 4.44 27.19 13.13
CA PHE A 228 5.00 25.91 13.57
C PHE A 228 5.63 25.99 14.98
N GLN A 229 4.84 26.47 15.94
CA GLN A 229 5.24 26.53 17.35
C GLN A 229 5.49 25.13 17.93
N VAL A 230 6.15 25.11 19.09
CA VAL A 230 6.39 23.89 19.87
C VAL A 230 5.06 23.23 20.23
N ASP A 231 4.96 21.92 20.05
CA ASP A 231 3.81 21.16 20.53
C ASP A 231 3.96 20.89 22.04
N ASN A 232 3.32 21.75 22.84
CA ASN A 232 3.36 21.70 24.30
C ASN A 232 2.61 20.49 24.90
N SER A 233 1.88 19.72 24.09
CA SER A 233 1.23 18.49 24.56
C SER A 233 2.20 17.31 24.65
N ILE A 234 3.39 17.43 24.03
CA ILE A 234 4.35 16.34 23.93
C ILE A 234 5.36 16.40 25.08
N ASN A 235 5.44 15.30 25.83
CA ASN A 235 6.48 15.06 26.81
C ASN A 235 7.70 14.38 26.18
N SER A 236 8.88 14.60 26.76
CA SER A 236 10.08 13.86 26.36
C SER A 236 9.94 12.38 26.71
N ILE A 237 10.27 11.51 25.76
CA ILE A 237 10.29 10.05 25.92
C ILE A 237 11.58 9.50 25.33
N GLY A 238 12.11 8.45 25.94
CA GLY A 238 13.25 7.70 25.44
C GLY A 238 12.80 6.32 24.93
N LEU A 239 13.16 5.98 23.70
CA LEU A 239 12.94 4.64 23.15
C LEU A 239 14.28 3.90 23.04
N PRO A 240 14.42 2.69 23.63
CA PRO A 240 15.68 1.96 23.60
C PRO A 240 16.02 1.42 22.21
N ILE A 241 17.32 1.46 21.87
CA ILE A 241 17.88 0.75 20.70
C ILE A 241 18.59 -0.52 21.17
N PRO A 242 18.08 -1.73 20.88
CA PRO A 242 18.67 -2.96 21.39
C PRO A 242 20.01 -3.28 20.73
N VAL A 243 20.90 -3.96 21.46
CA VAL A 243 22.16 -4.49 20.93
C VAL A 243 21.93 -5.56 19.87
N ILE A 244 20.89 -6.38 20.05
CA ILE A 244 20.48 -7.43 19.13
C ILE A 244 19.13 -7.04 18.55
N SER A 245 19.06 -6.82 17.24
CA SER A 245 17.82 -6.38 16.57
C SER A 245 16.84 -7.53 16.30
N GLU A 246 17.35 -8.74 16.10
CA GLU A 246 16.57 -9.93 15.76
C GLU A 246 17.02 -11.16 16.52
N VAL A 247 16.07 -12.00 16.89
CA VAL A 247 16.30 -13.32 17.50
C VAL A 247 15.47 -14.37 16.78
N ARG A 248 15.87 -15.64 16.90
CA ARG A 248 15.08 -16.78 16.39
C ARG A 248 14.39 -17.48 17.55
N ILE A 249 13.07 -17.58 17.49
CA ILE A 249 12.26 -18.36 18.42
C ILE A 249 11.64 -19.51 17.62
N GLY A 250 12.17 -20.72 17.83
CA GLY A 250 11.92 -21.85 16.92
C GLY A 250 12.44 -21.53 15.52
N ASN A 251 11.59 -21.73 14.50
CA ASN A 251 11.93 -21.43 13.10
C ASN A 251 11.50 -20.03 12.62
N GLN A 252 10.96 -19.18 13.51
CA GLN A 252 10.48 -17.85 13.12
C GLN A 252 11.45 -16.75 13.61
N PRO A 253 11.90 -15.84 12.72
CA PRO A 253 12.60 -14.64 13.15
C PRO A 253 11.62 -13.71 13.89
N LYS A 254 12.07 -13.16 15.01
CA LYS A 254 11.34 -12.18 15.82
C LYS A 254 12.23 -10.98 16.07
N HIS A 255 11.63 -9.80 16.04
CA HIS A 255 12.34 -8.54 16.20
C HIS A 255 12.34 -8.10 17.67
N LYS A 256 13.49 -7.63 18.15
CA LYS A 256 13.63 -6.98 19.46
C LYS A 256 13.60 -5.45 19.37
N VAL A 257 13.58 -4.91 18.16
CA VAL A 257 13.46 -3.47 17.90
C VAL A 257 11.98 -3.09 17.88
N LEU A 258 11.61 -2.03 18.59
CA LEU A 258 10.26 -1.45 18.53
C LEU A 258 9.93 -1.00 17.09
N PRO A 259 8.73 -1.32 16.58
CA PRO A 259 8.28 -0.80 15.29
C PRO A 259 8.18 0.74 15.31
N GLY A 260 8.30 1.35 14.13
CA GLY A 260 8.29 2.82 14.01
C GLY A 260 9.69 3.40 14.12
N ALA A 261 9.91 4.34 15.03
CA ALA A 261 11.16 5.09 15.10
C ALA A 261 12.40 4.20 15.32
N PRO A 262 12.46 3.34 16.35
CA PRO A 262 13.61 2.46 16.57
C PRO A 262 13.87 1.54 15.37
N TRP A 263 12.81 0.98 14.77
CA TRP A 263 12.92 0.16 13.57
C TRP A 263 13.54 0.92 12.41
N SER A 264 13.04 2.12 12.14
CA SER A 264 13.53 3.00 11.07
C SER A 264 14.99 3.39 11.26
N PHE A 265 15.37 3.66 12.50
CA PHE A 265 16.75 3.97 12.87
C PHE A 265 17.70 2.80 12.56
N VAL A 266 17.37 1.60 13.05
CA VAL A 266 18.22 0.41 12.92
C VAL A 266 18.34 -0.03 11.45
N HIS A 267 17.23 -0.06 10.72
CA HIS A 267 17.19 -0.59 9.36
C HIS A 267 17.44 0.45 8.27
N LYS A 268 17.57 1.74 8.63
CA LYS A 268 17.79 2.86 7.70
C LYS A 268 16.72 2.95 6.58
N ILE A 269 15.50 2.50 6.88
CA ILE A 269 14.33 2.58 6.00
C ILE A 269 13.16 3.23 6.76
N TYR A 270 12.19 3.78 6.05
CA TYR A 270 10.99 4.29 6.70
C TYR A 270 10.15 3.15 7.30
N ALA A 271 9.35 3.46 8.32
CA ALA A 271 8.36 2.57 8.90
C ALA A 271 7.03 3.31 9.00
N SER A 272 5.93 2.69 8.61
CA SER A 272 4.61 3.31 8.61
C SER A 272 3.57 2.35 9.15
N PHE A 273 2.60 2.89 9.88
CA PHE A 273 1.45 2.16 10.39
C PHE A 273 0.19 2.98 10.12
N HIS A 274 -0.78 2.37 9.45
CA HIS A 274 -2.00 3.05 9.04
C HIS A 274 -3.09 3.00 10.12
N SER A 275 -2.96 2.12 11.12
CA SER A 275 -3.78 2.13 12.32
C SER A 275 -2.99 1.66 13.55
N MET A 276 -3.48 1.96 14.75
CA MET A 276 -2.88 1.45 15.97
C MET A 276 -3.12 -0.05 16.14
N ASP A 277 -4.22 -0.57 15.58
CA ASP A 277 -4.48 -2.02 15.55
C ASP A 277 -3.43 -2.76 14.70
N GLU A 278 -3.05 -2.20 13.54
CA GLU A 278 -1.97 -2.73 12.71
C GLU A 278 -0.63 -2.75 13.46
N PHE A 279 -0.31 -1.65 14.15
CA PHE A 279 0.89 -1.52 14.97
C PHE A 279 0.93 -2.56 16.10
N LEU A 280 -0.13 -2.66 16.91
CA LEU A 280 -0.20 -3.60 18.03
C LEU A 280 -0.19 -5.05 17.55
N LYS A 281 -0.84 -5.34 16.42
CA LYS A 281 -0.78 -6.66 15.78
C LYS A 281 0.65 -7.01 15.38
N TRP A 282 1.38 -6.08 14.77
CA TRP A 282 2.78 -6.29 14.40
C TRP A 282 3.66 -6.60 15.63
N CYS A 283 3.48 -5.85 16.73
CA CYS A 283 4.16 -6.10 18.00
C CYS A 283 3.87 -7.52 18.56
N ASN A 284 2.65 -8.01 18.40
CA ASN A 284 2.27 -9.34 18.90
C ASN A 284 2.81 -10.47 18.02
N GLU A 285 2.73 -10.31 16.71
CA GLU A 285 3.02 -11.37 15.75
C GLU A 285 4.49 -11.43 15.34
N ARG A 286 5.21 -10.31 15.37
CA ARG A 286 6.57 -10.22 14.83
C ARG A 286 7.64 -9.83 15.85
N CYS A 287 7.28 -9.39 17.04
CA CYS A 287 8.26 -9.03 18.07
C CYS A 287 8.41 -10.08 19.17
N ASP A 288 9.62 -10.11 19.73
CA ASP A 288 9.96 -10.80 20.97
C ASP A 288 9.93 -9.80 22.13
N PHE A 289 8.73 -9.31 22.47
CA PHE A 289 8.51 -8.44 23.63
C PHE A 289 7.79 -9.18 24.75
N SER A 290 8.14 -8.85 26.00
CA SER A 290 7.40 -9.36 27.16
C SER A 290 5.94 -8.89 27.16
N GLY A 291 5.10 -9.59 27.93
CA GLY A 291 3.72 -9.17 28.16
C GLY A 291 3.60 -7.78 28.78
N SER A 292 4.57 -7.39 29.62
CA SER A 292 4.61 -6.05 30.24
C SER A 292 4.77 -4.97 29.17
N VAL A 293 5.78 -5.09 28.31
CA VAL A 293 6.03 -4.11 27.24
C VAL A 293 4.84 -4.01 26.28
N LYS A 294 4.22 -5.14 25.93
CA LYS A 294 3.01 -5.15 25.08
C LYS A 294 1.83 -4.42 25.73
N ASN A 295 1.64 -4.59 27.05
CA ASN A 295 0.60 -3.89 27.79
C ASN A 295 0.91 -2.39 27.91
N ASP A 296 2.16 -2.01 28.19
CA ASP A 296 2.59 -0.62 28.26
C ASP A 296 2.37 0.11 26.92
N LEU A 297 2.69 -0.55 25.80
CA LEU A 297 2.42 -0.03 24.46
C LEU A 297 0.92 0.20 24.25
N LYS A 298 0.10 -0.79 24.59
CA LYS A 298 -1.36 -0.68 24.47
C LYS A 298 -1.91 0.46 25.32
N GLU A 299 -1.45 0.58 26.57
CA GLU A 299 -1.88 1.63 27.49
C GLU A 299 -1.47 3.03 26.98
N TYR A 300 -0.24 3.17 26.50
CA TYR A 300 0.28 4.42 25.95
C TYR A 300 -0.57 4.97 24.79
N PHE A 301 -0.99 4.11 23.85
CA PHE A 301 -1.80 4.52 22.70
C PHE A 301 -3.32 4.53 22.96
N THR A 302 -3.79 3.99 24.09
CA THR A 302 -5.22 3.99 24.44
C THR A 302 -5.55 5.14 25.39
N ASN A 303 -4.78 5.29 26.47
CA ASN A 303 -5.07 6.18 27.58
C ASN A 303 -3.94 7.17 27.89
N GLY A 304 -2.71 6.90 27.44
CA GLY A 304 -1.52 7.71 27.72
C GLY A 304 -1.28 8.86 26.74
N ASP A 305 -0.04 9.35 26.74
CA ASP A 305 0.41 10.48 25.90
C ASP A 305 0.26 10.21 24.40
N GLY A 306 0.24 8.93 23.99
CA GLY A 306 0.08 8.52 22.60
C GLY A 306 -1.37 8.38 22.13
N LYS A 307 -2.38 8.66 22.97
CA LYS A 307 -3.79 8.38 22.67
C LYS A 307 -4.31 9.06 21.39
N ASP A 308 -3.74 10.21 21.03
CA ASP A 308 -4.13 10.97 19.85
C ASP A 308 -3.41 10.50 18.58
N ILE A 309 -2.48 9.55 18.69
CA ILE A 309 -1.79 8.94 17.55
C ILE A 309 -2.66 7.80 17.01
N LYS A 310 -3.22 7.95 15.80
CA LYS A 310 -4.03 6.91 15.15
C LYS A 310 -3.33 6.28 13.95
N SER A 311 -2.44 7.02 13.30
CA SER A 311 -1.53 6.50 12.29
C SER A 311 -0.26 7.34 12.28
N PHE A 312 0.87 6.75 11.85
CA PHE A 312 2.14 7.45 11.83
C PHE A 312 3.15 6.88 10.83
N ILE A 313 4.16 7.67 10.55
CA ILE A 313 5.32 7.33 9.74
C ILE A 313 6.61 7.83 10.41
N SER A 314 7.65 7.02 10.33
CA SER A 314 8.98 7.28 10.85
C SER A 314 9.99 7.26 9.70
N TYR A 315 10.81 8.30 9.59
CA TYR A 315 11.87 8.44 8.60
C TYR A 315 13.23 8.57 9.27
N PRO A 316 14.22 7.72 8.96
CA PRO A 316 15.56 7.91 9.47
C PRO A 316 16.18 9.17 8.87
N LEU A 317 16.88 9.94 9.71
CA LEU A 317 17.66 11.11 9.32
C LEU A 317 19.13 10.69 9.19
N LEU A 318 19.50 10.32 7.97
CA LEU A 318 20.83 9.77 7.66
C LEU A 318 21.87 10.90 7.51
N PRO A 319 23.09 10.75 8.04
CA PRO A 319 24.16 11.70 7.80
C PRO A 319 24.44 11.89 6.31
N LEU A 320 24.73 13.14 5.91
CA LEU A 320 25.18 13.49 4.57
C LEU A 320 26.65 13.08 4.37
N SER A 321 26.91 11.79 4.30
CA SER A 321 28.23 11.28 3.92
C SER A 321 28.16 10.78 2.48
N ASN A 322 29.08 11.23 1.62
CA ASN A 322 29.17 10.90 0.19
C ASN A 322 29.45 9.41 -0.12
N LYS A 323 29.38 8.53 0.87
CA LYS A 323 29.55 7.09 0.69
C LYS A 323 28.19 6.42 0.83
N GLU A 324 27.69 5.88 -0.29
CA GLU A 324 26.46 5.07 -0.40
C GLU A 324 26.40 3.85 0.56
N LYS A 325 27.47 3.60 1.33
CA LYS A 325 27.59 2.56 2.37
C LYS A 325 28.17 3.13 3.66
N SER A 326 27.68 4.27 4.11
CA SER A 326 28.05 4.78 5.42
C SER A 326 27.49 3.86 6.50
N ASP A 327 28.37 3.12 7.18
CA ASP A 327 28.04 2.36 8.40
C ASP A 327 27.68 3.28 9.58
N GLN A 328 27.72 4.60 9.40
CA GLN A 328 27.31 5.53 10.44
C GLN A 328 25.83 5.32 10.80
N PRO A 329 25.50 5.38 12.10
CA PRO A 329 24.12 5.36 12.54
C PRO A 329 23.38 6.59 12.01
N ALA A 330 22.04 6.51 11.95
CA ALA A 330 21.24 7.70 11.72
C ALA A 330 21.49 8.73 12.84
N ILE A 331 21.28 10.02 12.58
CA ILE A 331 21.39 11.06 13.61
C ILE A 331 20.15 11.01 14.52
N GLY A 332 19.02 10.62 13.94
CA GLY A 332 17.74 10.55 14.60
C GLY A 332 16.66 10.06 13.65
N VAL A 333 15.41 10.26 14.04
CA VAL A 333 14.23 9.85 13.30
C VAL A 333 13.20 10.96 13.31
N LEU A 334 12.72 11.34 12.14
CA LEU A 334 11.54 12.19 11.98
C LEU A 334 10.30 11.32 12.06
N ASN A 335 9.41 11.62 13.01
CA ASN A 335 8.09 11.02 13.10
C ASN A 335 7.05 12.04 12.65
N ILE A 336 6.15 11.62 11.77
CA ILE A 336 4.94 12.36 11.41
C ILE A 336 3.75 11.48 11.77
N HIS A 337 2.81 12.02 12.54
CA HIS A 337 1.64 11.28 12.96
C HIS A 337 0.37 12.10 12.80
N ARG A 338 -0.75 11.39 12.84
CA ARG A 338 -2.08 11.93 12.58
C ARG A 338 -3.09 11.37 13.57
N ASN A 339 -4.06 12.19 13.95
CA ASN A 339 -5.18 11.82 14.82
C ASN A 339 -6.32 11.03 14.15
N ARG A 340 -6.05 10.47 12.96
CA ARG A 340 -6.95 9.57 12.24
C ARG A 340 -6.15 8.48 11.54
N GLU A 341 -6.79 7.36 11.29
CA GLU A 341 -6.19 6.23 10.56
C GLU A 341 -5.89 6.60 9.10
N GLY A 342 -4.92 5.92 8.52
CA GLY A 342 -4.62 5.99 7.09
C GLY A 342 -3.71 7.15 6.66
N ILE A 343 -2.60 7.40 7.37
CA ILE A 343 -1.55 8.30 6.87
C ILE A 343 -0.96 7.75 5.56
N LEU A 344 -0.88 8.58 4.52
CA LEU A 344 -0.26 8.26 3.22
C LEU A 344 -0.81 7.00 2.53
N THR A 345 -2.07 6.61 2.78
CA THR A 345 -2.69 5.44 2.12
C THR A 345 -3.03 5.68 0.65
N GLY A 346 -2.89 6.91 0.16
CA GLY A 346 -3.47 7.31 -1.12
C GLY A 346 -5.00 7.26 -1.11
N ARG A 347 -5.63 7.64 -2.22
CA ARG A 347 -7.11 7.63 -2.36
C ARG A 347 -7.69 6.24 -2.64
N GLY A 348 -6.85 5.20 -2.68
CA GLY A 348 -7.25 3.82 -3.01
C GLY A 348 -7.89 3.11 -1.83
N LYS A 349 -8.84 2.19 -2.11
CA LYS A 349 -9.50 1.36 -1.09
C LYS A 349 -8.83 0.01 -0.84
N SER A 350 -7.79 -0.35 -1.62
CA SER A 350 -7.12 -1.66 -1.52
C SER A 350 -5.81 -1.57 -0.72
N LYS A 351 -5.45 -2.66 -0.03
CA LYS A 351 -4.21 -2.75 0.75
C LYS A 351 -2.95 -2.53 -0.08
N GLU A 352 -2.94 -2.94 -1.35
CA GLU A 352 -1.81 -2.71 -2.26
C GLU A 352 -1.66 -1.24 -2.60
N MET A 353 -2.78 -0.53 -2.74
CA MET A 353 -2.79 0.92 -2.94
C MET A 353 -2.43 1.71 -1.69
N ASN A 354 -2.67 1.18 -0.48
CA ASN A 354 -2.27 1.83 0.77
C ASN A 354 -0.77 2.11 0.86
N ASN A 355 0.06 1.33 0.17
CA ASN A 355 1.51 1.55 0.11
C ASN A 355 1.93 2.50 -1.02
N LEU A 356 1.04 2.83 -1.96
CA LEU A 356 1.38 3.66 -3.12
C LEU A 356 1.63 5.11 -2.71
N GLY A 357 0.74 5.68 -1.88
CA GLY A 357 0.90 7.06 -1.40
C GLY A 357 2.23 7.25 -0.68
N LEU A 358 2.60 6.30 0.17
CA LEU A 358 3.88 6.25 0.84
C LEU A 358 5.09 6.18 -0.11
N LYS A 359 5.03 5.32 -1.13
CA LYS A 359 6.09 5.17 -2.14
C LYS A 359 6.29 6.46 -2.94
N LEU A 360 5.21 7.19 -3.23
CA LEU A 360 5.26 8.44 -3.98
C LEU A 360 5.71 9.61 -3.11
N PHE A 361 5.23 9.68 -1.86
CA PHE A 361 5.56 10.79 -0.96
C PHE A 361 6.99 10.71 -0.43
N THR A 362 7.53 9.51 -0.21
CA THR A 362 8.85 9.36 0.39
C THR A 362 9.95 10.11 -0.37
N PRO A 363 10.15 9.93 -1.70
CA PRO A 363 11.13 10.71 -2.46
C PRO A 363 10.88 12.22 -2.44
N ILE A 364 9.61 12.63 -2.40
CA ILE A 364 9.22 14.05 -2.33
C ILE A 364 9.66 14.68 -1.00
N SER A 365 9.72 13.90 0.08
CA SER A 365 10.17 14.38 1.39
C SER A 365 11.69 14.56 1.50
N ASP A 366 12.49 13.97 0.61
CA ASP A 366 13.96 13.89 0.70
C ASP A 366 14.65 15.25 0.86
N PRO A 367 14.32 16.29 0.06
CA PRO A 367 14.96 17.59 0.18
C PRO A 367 14.79 18.21 1.58
N PHE A 368 13.63 18.03 2.20
CA PHE A 368 13.38 18.51 3.57
C PHE A 368 14.14 17.69 4.61
N ARG A 369 14.23 16.36 4.42
CA ARG A 369 15.03 15.50 5.32
C ARG A 369 16.51 15.88 5.29
N ILE A 370 17.04 16.26 4.12
CA ILE A 370 18.40 16.79 3.97
C ILE A 370 18.56 18.11 4.76
N LEU A 371 17.61 19.04 4.64
CA LEU A 371 17.62 20.30 5.42
C LEU A 371 17.60 20.03 6.94
N LEU A 372 16.77 19.08 7.39
CA LEU A 372 16.72 18.68 8.80
C LEU A 372 18.06 18.13 9.28
N VAL A 373 18.71 17.26 8.49
CA VAL A 373 20.03 16.71 8.83
C VAL A 373 21.06 17.83 9.00
N LEU A 374 21.12 18.78 8.06
CA LEU A 374 22.03 19.93 8.14
C LEU A 374 21.77 20.79 9.39
N LEU A 375 20.50 21.10 9.66
CA LEU A 375 20.11 21.90 10.82
C LEU A 375 20.43 21.20 12.14
N LEU A 376 20.22 19.88 12.24
CA LEU A 376 20.54 19.10 13.44
C LEU A 376 22.06 18.97 13.67
N GLN A 377 22.85 18.89 12.60
CA GLN A 377 24.31 18.94 12.71
C GLN A 377 24.77 20.31 13.22
N LYS A 378 24.22 21.41 12.67
CA LYS A 378 24.49 22.77 13.14
C LYS A 378 24.05 22.94 14.60
N TYR A 379 22.88 22.42 14.98
CA TYR A 379 22.37 22.45 16.35
C TYR A 379 23.32 21.77 17.35
N SER A 380 23.83 20.59 16.99
CA SER A 380 24.79 19.84 17.82
C SER A 380 26.12 20.57 18.00
N SER A 381 26.53 21.38 17.03
CA SER A 381 27.77 22.18 17.09
C SER A 381 27.62 23.55 17.76
N ALA A 382 26.38 24.04 17.91
CA ALA A 382 26.12 25.33 18.53
C ALA A 382 26.37 25.25 20.04
N ASN A 383 26.99 26.30 20.60
CA ASN A 383 27.24 26.40 22.04
C ASN A 383 25.94 26.60 22.81
#